data_AF-A0A1D8TUH7-F1
#
_entry.id   AF-A0A1D8TUH7-F1
#
_cell.length_a   1.000
_cell.length_b   1.000
_cell.length_c   1.000
_cell.angle_alpha   90.00
_cell.angle_beta   90.00
_cell.angle_gamma   90.00
#
_symmetry.space_group_name_H-M   'P 1'
#
loop_
_entity.id
_entity.type
_entity.pdbx_description
1 polymer ?
#
loop_
_entity_poly.entity_id
_entity_poly.type
_entity_poly.pdbx_seq_one_letter_code
_entity_poly.pdbx_strand_id
1 'polypeptide(L)' 'MAEVDEAGATATDSIATRLGELIKNPTRKLTPQQQLEILNTHPFFTGKCPECGYNYDKNNPPAVHWDCPECGWIDDAIH' A
#
# COMPACT_ATOMS: atom_id res chain seq x y z
N MET A 1 33.42 37.25 -7.24
CA MET A 1 32.49 36.25 -7.81
C MET A 1 32.82 34.92 -7.15
N ALA A 2 32.02 34.52 -6.17
CA ALA A 2 31.93 33.16 -5.63
C ALA A 2 30.63 33.11 -4.79
N GLU A 3 29.53 32.96 -5.53
CA GLU A 3 28.40 32.05 -5.30
C GLU A 3 27.87 31.90 -3.85
N VAL A 4 26.71 32.52 -3.63
CA VAL A 4 25.73 32.19 -2.60
C VAL A 4 25.02 30.88 -2.98
N ASP A 5 24.71 30.01 -2.01
CA ASP A 5 23.33 29.63 -1.66
C ASP A 5 23.25 28.37 -0.78
N GLU A 6 22.27 28.43 0.12
CA GLU A 6 21.93 27.48 1.17
C GLU A 6 21.09 26.30 0.65
N ALA A 7 21.25 25.11 1.23
CA ALA A 7 20.14 24.17 1.40
C ALA A 7 20.52 23.10 2.45
N GLY A 8 19.90 23.21 3.62
CA GLY A 8 20.08 22.31 4.76
C GLY A 8 19.61 20.89 4.47
N ALA A 9 20.47 19.91 4.82
CA ALA A 9 20.10 18.52 4.95
C ALA A 9 19.26 18.36 6.23
N THR A 10 17.94 18.47 6.12
CA THR A 10 17.03 18.29 7.24
C THR A 10 16.85 16.80 7.56
N ALA A 11 17.37 16.45 8.73
CA ALA A 11 17.02 15.34 9.61
C ALA A 11 15.69 14.63 9.27
N THR A 12 15.78 13.45 8.63
CA THR A 12 14.69 12.45 8.68
C THR A 12 15.17 11.02 8.91
N ASP A 13 16.48 10.75 9.00
CA ASP A 13 16.99 9.37 9.14
C ASP A 13 17.19 8.91 10.61
N SER A 14 16.74 9.69 11.61
CA SER A 14 17.15 9.50 13.02
C SER A 14 16.08 8.98 13.99
N ILE A 15 14.90 8.53 13.54
CA ILE A 15 13.83 8.06 14.45
C ILE A 15 13.73 6.52 14.53
N ALA A 16 14.58 5.77 13.82
CA ALA A 16 14.51 4.30 13.82
C ALA A 16 15.29 3.61 14.95
N THR A 17 16.19 4.29 15.67
CA THR A 17 17.15 3.62 16.56
C THR A 17 16.76 3.60 18.05
N ARG A 18 15.63 4.19 18.46
CA ARG A 18 15.26 4.30 19.90
C ARG A 18 14.01 3.55 20.36
N LEU A 19 13.33 2.81 19.48
CA LEU A 19 12.23 1.92 19.86
C LEU A 19 12.62 0.51 19.43
N GLY A 20 13.03 -0.31 20.40
CA GLY A 20 13.57 -1.66 20.23
C GLY A 20 12.57 -2.71 19.76
N GLU A 21 11.70 -2.36 18.82
CA GLU A 21 10.89 -3.31 18.08
C GLU A 21 11.32 -3.22 16.62
N LEU A 22 11.95 -4.29 16.14
CA LEU A 22 12.14 -4.54 14.73
C LEU A 22 10.75 -4.53 14.10
N ILE A 23 10.30 -3.38 13.61
CA ILE A 23 9.20 -3.31 12.67
C ILE A 23 9.69 -4.13 11.48
N LYS A 24 9.33 -5.41 11.45
CA LYS A 24 9.48 -6.28 10.30
C LYS A 24 8.57 -5.68 9.24
N ASN A 25 9.08 -4.66 8.54
CA ASN A 25 8.47 -4.18 7.34
C ASN A 25 8.44 -5.40 6.41
N PRO A 26 7.25 -5.92 6.06
CA PRO A 26 7.16 -7.13 5.25
C PRO A 26 8.00 -6.88 4.00
N THR A 27 9.07 -7.65 3.85
CA THR A 27 10.19 -7.38 2.94
C THR A 27 9.83 -7.62 1.47
N ARG A 28 8.57 -7.47 1.09
CA ARG A 28 8.17 -7.27 -0.30
C ARG A 28 8.36 -5.80 -0.61
N LYS A 29 9.58 -5.43 -1.00
CA LYS A 29 9.88 -4.12 -1.59
C LYS A 29 9.18 -4.02 -2.94
N LEU A 30 7.87 -3.78 -2.93
CA LEU A 30 7.14 -3.39 -4.11
C LEU A 30 7.77 -2.12 -4.66
N THR A 31 7.94 -2.04 -5.98
CA THR A 31 8.33 -0.77 -6.60
C THR A 31 7.21 0.25 -6.39
N PRO A 32 7.50 1.57 -6.42
CA PRO A 32 6.46 2.59 -6.31
C PRO A 32 5.32 2.40 -7.32
N GLN A 33 5.62 1.89 -8.51
CA GLN A 33 4.65 1.57 -9.54
C GLN A 33 3.73 0.42 -9.13
N GLN A 34 4.27 -0.66 -8.56
CA GLN A 34 3.48 -1.79 -8.07
C GLN A 34 2.60 -1.39 -6.88
N GLN A 35 3.11 -0.54 -5.98
CA GLN A 35 2.29 0.00 -4.90
C GLN A 35 1.13 0.84 -5.44
N LEU A 36 1.40 1.68 -6.43
CA LEU A 36 0.38 2.49 -7.09
C LEU A 36 -0.66 1.62 -7.80
N GLU A 37 -0.23 0.53 -8.42
CA GLU A 37 -1.14 -0.45 -9.03
C GLU A 37 -2.10 -1.04 -8.00
N ILE A 38 -1.60 -1.48 -6.84
CA ILE A 38 -2.45 -2.00 -5.75
C ILE A 38 -3.47 -0.94 -5.29
N LEU A 39 -3.05 0.31 -5.08
CA LEU A 39 -3.97 1.39 -4.68
C LEU A 39 -5.09 1.63 -5.69
N ASN A 40 -4.84 1.37 -6.98
CA ASN A 40 -5.79 1.62 -8.06
C ASN A 40 -6.61 0.39 -8.46
N THR A 41 -6.20 -0.82 -8.05
CA THR A 41 -6.82 -2.07 -8.51
C THR A 41 -7.49 -2.84 -7.39
N HIS A 42 -6.97 -2.74 -6.17
CA HIS A 42 -7.39 -3.61 -5.08
C HIS A 42 -8.77 -3.21 -4.52
N PRO A 43 -9.70 -4.17 -4.34
CA PRO A 43 -11.06 -3.89 -3.85
C PRO A 43 -11.12 -3.14 -2.52
N PHE A 44 -10.16 -3.36 -1.63
CA PHE A 44 -10.02 -2.59 -0.39
C PHE A 44 -9.98 -1.07 -0.59
N PHE A 45 -9.33 -0.59 -1.66
CA PHE A 45 -9.22 0.85 -1.94
C PHE A 45 -10.28 1.34 -2.92
N THR A 46 -10.59 0.54 -3.95
CA THR A 46 -11.51 0.95 -5.02
C THR A 46 -12.97 0.65 -4.71
N GLY A 47 -13.23 -0.32 -3.83
CA GLY A 47 -14.54 -0.91 -3.59
C GLY A 47 -15.05 -1.78 -4.75
N LYS A 48 -14.18 -2.14 -5.71
CA LYS A 48 -14.55 -2.87 -6.92
C LYS A 48 -13.60 -4.00 -7.25
N CYS A 49 -14.12 -5.08 -7.83
CA CYS A 49 -13.30 -6.18 -8.34
C CYS A 49 -12.50 -5.71 -9.57
N PRO A 50 -11.18 -5.95 -9.63
CA PRO A 50 -10.34 -5.52 -10.76
C PRO A 50 -10.68 -6.26 -12.07
N GLU A 51 -11.15 -7.50 -12.00
CA GLU A 51 -11.43 -8.33 -13.18
C GLU A 51 -12.80 -8.04 -13.80
N CYS A 52 -13.86 -8.02 -12.99
CA CYS A 52 -15.24 -7.92 -13.49
C CYS A 52 -15.96 -6.63 -13.12
N GLY A 53 -15.36 -5.78 -12.28
CA GLY A 53 -15.96 -4.52 -11.84
C GLY A 53 -17.07 -4.67 -10.79
N TYR A 54 -17.26 -5.85 -10.19
CA TYR A 54 -18.23 -6.09 -9.12
C TYR A 54 -18.05 -5.09 -7.97
N ASN A 55 -19.13 -4.44 -7.53
CA ASN A 55 -19.10 -3.51 -6.40
C ASN A 55 -19.29 -4.27 -5.08
N TYR A 56 -18.32 -4.16 -4.18
CA TYR A 56 -18.44 -4.69 -2.83
C TYR A 56 -19.34 -3.78 -1.99
N ASP A 57 -20.19 -4.38 -1.13
CA ASP A 57 -21.02 -3.62 -0.21
C ASP A 57 -20.15 -2.96 0.86
N LYS A 58 -20.15 -1.63 0.88
CA LYS A 58 -19.38 -0.82 1.83
C LYS A 58 -19.91 -0.92 3.26
N ASN A 59 -21.18 -1.34 3.44
CA ASN A 59 -21.80 -1.50 4.75
C ASN A 59 -21.55 -2.88 5.35
N ASN A 60 -21.12 -3.85 4.53
CA ASN A 60 -20.75 -5.19 4.95
C ASN A 60 -19.47 -5.63 4.23
N PRO A 61 -18.33 -4.94 4.48
CA PRO A 61 -17.09 -5.29 3.83
C PRO A 61 -16.64 -6.68 4.28
N PRO A 62 -16.05 -7.50 3.38
CA PRO A 62 -15.52 -8.78 3.77
C PRO A 62 -14.44 -8.57 4.85
N ALA A 63 -14.54 -9.34 5.94
CA ALA A 63 -13.73 -9.12 7.13
C ALA A 63 -12.23 -9.38 6.93
N VAL A 64 -11.88 -10.26 5.97
CA VAL A 64 -10.50 -10.76 5.79
C VAL A 64 -10.15 -11.04 4.33
N HIS A 65 -11.10 -11.48 3.50
CA HIS A 65 -10.82 -11.94 2.12
C HIS A 65 -11.68 -11.18 1.10
N TRP A 66 -11.04 -10.47 0.17
CA TRP A 66 -11.72 -9.69 -0.88
C TRP A 66 -12.07 -10.52 -2.12
N ASP A 67 -12.43 -11.79 -1.93
CA ASP A 67 -12.74 -12.70 -3.03
C ASP A 67 -14.00 -12.23 -3.77
N CYS A 68 -13.97 -12.26 -5.09
CA CYS A 68 -15.07 -11.83 -5.91
C CYS A 68 -16.09 -12.98 -6.09
N PRO A 69 -17.35 -12.82 -5.66
CA PRO A 69 -18.38 -13.85 -5.81
C PRO A 69 -18.84 -14.04 -7.27
N GLU A 70 -18.60 -13.06 -8.15
CA GLU A 70 -19.09 -13.08 -9.53
C GLU A 70 -18.11 -13.78 -10.49
N CYS A 71 -16.83 -13.40 -10.45
CA CYS A 71 -15.82 -13.92 -11.40
C CYS A 71 -14.80 -14.87 -10.78
N GLY A 72 -14.82 -15.06 -9.45
CA GLY A 72 -13.87 -15.94 -8.77
C GLY A 72 -12.46 -15.39 -8.66
N TRP A 73 -12.26 -14.07 -8.80
CA TRP A 73 -10.99 -13.42 -8.45
C TRP A 73 -10.73 -13.61 -6.95
N ILE A 74 -9.52 -14.03 -6.58
CA ILE A 74 -9.12 -14.33 -5.20
C ILE A 74 -8.04 -13.34 -4.79
N ASP A 75 -8.20 -12.72 -3.63
CA ASP A 75 -7.19 -11.85 -3.05
C ASP A 75 -6.15 -12.68 -2.27
N ASP A 76 -5.24 -13.33 -2.98
CA ASP A 76 -4.14 -14.12 -2.40
C ASP A 76 -2.97 -13.25 -1.89
N ALA A 77 -3.17 -11.95 -1.72
CA ALA A 77 -2.16 -11.04 -1.22
C ALA A 77 -1.94 -11.24 0.29
N ILE A 78 -1.06 -12.19 0.63
CA ILE A 78 -0.51 -12.31 1.99
C ILE A 78 0.17 -10.97 2.33
N HIS A 79 -0.47 -10.21 3.22
CA HIS A 79 0.05 -9.00 3.87
C HIS A 79 0.90 -9.36 5.10
#